data_AF-A0AAV1ZBD5-F1
#
_entry.id   AF-A0AAV1ZBD5-F1
#
_cell.length_a   1.000
_cell.length_b   1.000
_cell.length_c   1.000
_cell.angle_alpha   90.00
_cell.angle_beta   90.00
_cell.angle_gamma   90.00
#
_symmetry.space_group_name_H-M   'P 1'
#
loop_
_entity.id
_entity.type
_entity.pdbx_description
1 polymer ?
#
loop_
_entity_poly.entity_id
_entity_poly.type
_entity_poly.pdbx_seq_one_letter_code
_entity_poly.pdbx_strand_id
1 'polypeptide(L)'
;MDLPETSFNCRDKVHGGYYADIETDCQMYHVCHRDKDGKIKSTRFLCGNGTVFDQRHLVCQDYRRVHRCQESKKYYNNVATLLELLEAKLRSEETDKRILEAENFEFERLY
;
A
#
# COMPACT_ATOMS: atom_id res chain seq x y z
N MET A 1 0.08 -10.60 -17.41
CA MET A 1 0.74 -9.36 -17.86
C MET A 1 2.02 -9.26 -17.07
N ASP A 2 3.15 -9.19 -17.75
CA ASP A 2 4.43 -8.92 -17.10
C ASP A 2 4.56 -7.40 -16.94
N LEU A 3 4.81 -6.92 -15.72
CA LEU A 3 5.03 -5.49 -15.46
C LEU A 3 6.53 -5.20 -15.62
N PRO A 4 6.92 -4.03 -16.16
CA PRO A 4 8.32 -3.71 -16.36
C PRO A 4 9.09 -3.74 -15.03
N GLU A 5 10.31 -4.28 -15.08
CA GLU A 5 11.26 -4.18 -13.99
C GLU A 5 11.82 -2.75 -13.91
N THR A 6 11.95 -2.24 -12.68
CA THR A 6 12.45 -0.88 -12.38
C THR A 6 13.46 -0.93 -11.25
N SER A 7 14.17 0.17 -10.99
CA SER A 7 15.15 0.21 -9.90
C SER A 7 14.53 0.28 -8.49
N PHE A 8 13.19 0.36 -8.39
CA PHE A 8 12.50 0.49 -7.11
C PHE A 8 12.75 -0.71 -6.18
N ASN A 9 13.00 -0.42 -4.90
CA ASN A 9 13.09 -1.43 -3.86
C ASN A 9 12.69 -0.87 -2.48
N CYS A 10 12.40 -1.78 -1.55
CA CYS A 10 11.89 -1.47 -0.21
C CYS A 10 12.96 -1.32 0.88
N ARG A 11 14.27 -1.29 0.54
CA ARG A 11 15.35 -1.28 1.55
C ARG A 11 15.24 -0.10 2.52
N ASP A 12 14.91 1.08 2.00
CA ASP A 12 14.78 2.33 2.76
C ASP A 12 13.34 2.85 2.71
N LYS A 13 12.37 1.95 2.92
CA LYS A 13 10.94 2.23 2.85
C LYS A 13 10.23 1.70 4.10
N VAL A 14 9.12 2.32 4.44
CA VAL A 14 8.26 1.89 5.54
C VAL A 14 7.51 0.62 5.14
N HIS A 15 7.48 -0.34 6.06
CA HIS A 15 6.69 -1.56 5.88
C HIS A 15 5.19 -1.24 5.84
N GLY A 16 4.49 -1.82 4.87
CA GLY A 16 3.11 -1.51 4.51
C GLY A 16 2.96 -0.26 3.63
N GLY A 17 4.02 0.53 3.42
CA GLY A 17 3.96 1.77 2.65
C GLY A 17 3.71 1.56 1.15
N TYR A 18 3.11 2.58 0.54
CA TYR A 18 2.75 2.64 -0.87
C TYR A 18 3.64 3.67 -1.59
N TYR A 19 4.18 3.30 -2.74
CA TYR A 19 5.23 4.05 -3.41
C TYR A 19 5.03 4.12 -4.92
N ALA A 20 4.82 5.31 -5.44
CA ALA A 20 4.75 5.60 -6.87
C ALA A 20 6.06 5.21 -7.56
N ASP A 21 5.96 4.50 -8.68
CA ASP A 21 7.12 4.21 -9.50
C ASP A 21 7.33 5.30 -10.55
N ILE A 22 8.31 6.16 -10.32
CA ILE A 22 8.61 7.29 -11.21
C ILE A 22 9.24 6.88 -12.54
N GLU A 23 9.79 5.66 -12.67
CA GLU A 23 10.34 5.15 -13.93
C GLU A 23 9.24 4.71 -14.89
N THR A 24 8.03 4.52 -14.37
CA THR A 24 6.82 4.19 -15.15
C THR A 24 5.86 5.37 -15.29
N ASP A 25 6.35 6.60 -15.10
CA ASP A 25 5.52 7.80 -15.02
C ASP A 25 4.35 7.68 -14.01
N CYS A 26 4.60 6.97 -12.91
CA CYS A 26 3.65 6.68 -11.84
C CYS A 26 2.43 5.85 -12.28
N GLN A 27 2.42 5.28 -13.48
CA GLN A 27 1.37 4.34 -13.87
C GLN A 27 1.43 3.06 -13.03
N MET A 28 2.62 2.69 -12.56
CA MET A 28 2.84 1.61 -11.59
C MET A 28 3.13 2.17 -10.19
N TYR A 29 2.75 1.42 -9.16
CA TYR A 29 3.17 1.66 -7.78
C TYR A 29 3.52 0.35 -7.07
N HIS A 30 4.23 0.47 -5.96
CA HIS A 30 4.74 -0.63 -5.15
C HIS A 30 4.14 -0.57 -3.75
N VAL A 31 3.80 -1.73 -3.20
CA VAL A 31 3.47 -1.88 -1.77
C VAL A 31 4.56 -2.70 -1.11
N CYS A 32 5.25 -2.12 -0.14
CA CYS A 32 6.30 -2.81 0.59
C CYS A 32 5.73 -3.68 1.71
N HIS A 33 6.10 -4.95 1.75
CA HIS A 33 5.65 -5.88 2.80
C HIS A 33 6.77 -6.85 3.19
N ARG A 34 6.52 -7.66 4.21
CA ARG A 34 7.40 -8.75 4.65
C ARG A 34 6.76 -10.04 4.21
N ASP A 35 7.53 -10.89 3.56
CA ASP A 35 7.09 -12.24 3.29
C ASP A 35 7.13 -13.12 4.55
N LYS A 36 6.71 -14.38 4.41
CA LYS A 36 6.68 -15.37 5.50
C LYS A 36 8.05 -15.65 6.11
N ASP A 37 9.12 -15.42 5.34
CA ASP A 37 10.51 -15.60 5.78
C ASP A 37 11.09 -14.31 6.41
N GLY A 38 10.26 -13.27 6.56
CA GLY A 38 10.66 -11.97 7.10
C GLY A 38 11.46 -11.10 6.13
N LYS A 39 11.61 -11.51 4.86
CA LYS A 39 12.31 -10.72 3.83
C LYS A 39 11.39 -9.60 3.35
N ILE A 40 11.94 -8.40 3.23
CA ILE A 40 11.21 -7.25 2.71
C ILE A 40 11.15 -7.36 1.17
N LYS A 41 9.93 -7.30 0.63
CA LYS A 41 9.65 -7.35 -0.81
C LYS A 41 8.63 -6.26 -1.17
N SER A 42 8.50 -5.96 -2.46
CA SER A 42 7.36 -5.19 -2.98
C SER A 42 6.44 -6.07 -3.81
N THR A 43 5.14 -5.76 -3.75
CA THR A 43 4.17 -6.15 -4.79
C THR A 43 3.93 -4.95 -5.69
N ARG A 44 3.86 -5.20 -7.00
CA ARG A 44 3.65 -4.17 -8.03
C ARG A 44 2.19 -4.14 -8.47
N PHE A 45 1.66 -2.95 -8.70
CA PHE A 45 0.30 -2.72 -9.15
C PHE A 45 0.28 -1.67 -10.25
N LEU A 46 -0.61 -1.86 -11.22
CA LEU A 46 -0.84 -0.91 -12.31
C LEU A 46 -2.12 -0.13 -12.04
N CYS A 47 -2.06 1.19 -12.18
CA CYS A 47 -3.25 2.04 -12.22
C CYS A 47 -4.06 1.77 -13.50
N GLY A 48 -5.38 1.99 -13.44
CA GLY A 48 -6.25 1.85 -14.60
C GLY A 48 -5.93 2.84 -15.72
N ASN A 49 -6.43 2.57 -16.92
CA ASN A 49 -6.21 3.42 -18.09
C ASN A 49 -6.54 4.89 -17.81
N GLY A 50 -5.61 5.78 -18.14
CA GLY A 50 -5.77 7.23 -17.94
C GLY A 50 -5.53 7.71 -16.51
N THR A 51 -5.06 6.83 -15.61
CA THR A 51 -4.74 7.21 -14.22
C THR A 51 -3.29 6.89 -13.87
N VAL A 52 -2.73 7.67 -12.95
CA VAL A 52 -1.40 7.45 -12.36
C VAL A 52 -1.50 7.58 -10.85
N PHE A 53 -0.58 6.96 -10.13
CA PHE A 53 -0.56 6.94 -8.68
C PHE A 53 -0.15 8.30 -8.12
N ASP A 54 -1.08 8.96 -7.42
CA ASP A 54 -0.84 10.18 -6.67
C ASP A 54 -0.23 9.82 -5.32
N GLN A 55 1.10 9.92 -5.21
CA GLN A 55 1.82 9.61 -3.97
C GLN A 55 1.34 10.42 -2.76
N ARG A 56 0.82 11.63 -2.96
CA ARG A 56 0.40 12.47 -1.84
C ARG A 56 -0.87 11.94 -1.18
N HIS A 57 -1.80 11.45 -2.00
CA HIS A 57 -3.14 11.00 -1.60
C HIS A 57 -3.32 9.48 -1.67
N LEU A 58 -2.26 8.76 -2.03
CA LEU A 58 -2.18 7.29 -2.08
C LEU A 58 -3.29 6.62 -2.90
N VAL A 59 -3.66 7.26 -4.01
CA VAL A 59 -4.75 6.82 -4.90
C VAL A 59 -4.35 6.94 -6.37
N CYS A 60 -4.84 6.05 -7.23
CA CYS A 60 -4.78 6.26 -8.68
C CYS A 60 -5.74 7.38 -9.08
N GLN A 61 -5.21 8.46 -9.64
CA GLN A 61 -5.95 9.66 -10.01
C GLN A 61 -5.75 9.96 -11.51
N ASP A 62 -6.69 10.69 -12.13
CA ASP A 62 -6.53 11.18 -13.50
C ASP A 62 -5.17 11.87 -13.66
N TYR A 63 -4.40 11.46 -14.67
CA TYR A 63 -3.03 11.94 -14.88
C TYR A 63 -2.91 13.47 -14.98
N ARG A 64 -3.99 14.17 -15.36
CA ARG A 64 -4.04 15.63 -15.46
C ARG A 64 -4.12 16.32 -14.09
N ARG A 65 -4.56 15.61 -13.06
CA ARG A 65 -4.69 16.11 -11.69
C ARG A 65 -3.47 15.79 -10.83
N VAL A 66 -2.68 14.77 -11.20
CA VAL A 66 -1.44 14.44 -10.51
C VAL A 66 -0.35 15.40 -10.94
N HIS A 67 -0.09 16.42 -10.12
CA HIS A 67 0.96 17.38 -10.40
C HIS A 67 2.34 16.77 -10.13
N ARG A 68 3.07 16.48 -11.22
CA ARG A 68 4.49 16.10 -11.23
C ARG A 68 4.78 14.76 -10.52
N CYS A 69 4.49 13.66 -11.19
CA CYS A 69 4.91 12.31 -10.79
C CYS A 69 6.40 12.24 -10.36
N GLN A 70 7.28 12.97 -11.04
CA GLN A 70 8.72 13.02 -10.74
C GLN A 70 9.03 13.55 -9.33
N GLU A 71 8.10 14.28 -8.71
CA GLU A 71 8.24 14.77 -7.33
C GLU A 71 7.66 13.83 -6.28
N SER A 72 7.07 12.69 -6.67
CA SER A 72 6.48 11.70 -5.75
C SER A 72 7.43 11.27 -4.64
N LYS A 73 8.74 11.14 -4.93
CA LYS A 73 9.76 10.78 -3.93
C LYS A 73 9.76 11.70 -2.70
N LYS A 74 9.34 12.97 -2.82
CA LYS A 74 9.22 13.91 -1.69
C LYS A 74 8.16 13.50 -0.66
N TYR A 75 7.20 12.68 -1.07
CA TYR A 75 6.05 12.26 -0.27
C TYR A 75 6.14 10.81 0.23
N TYR A 76 7.21 10.08 -0.09
CA TYR A 76 7.42 8.69 0.36
C TYR A 76 7.41 8.54 1.89
N ASN A 77 7.75 9.61 2.62
CA ASN A 77 7.81 9.63 4.08
C ASN A 77 6.77 10.60 4.67
N ASN A 78 5.66 10.87 3.98
CA ASN A 78 4.65 11.80 4.48
C ASN A 78 3.86 11.20 5.67
N VAL A 79 3.37 12.07 6.55
CA VAL A 79 2.56 11.68 7.72
C VAL A 79 1.23 11.06 7.29
N ALA A 80 0.71 11.41 6.10
CA ALA A 80 -0.50 10.81 5.55
C ALA A 80 -0.34 9.29 5.31
N THR A 81 0.81 8.84 4.80
CA THR A 81 1.12 7.41 4.64
C THR A 81 1.15 6.71 6.00
N LEU A 82 1.65 7.37 7.05
CA LEU A 82 1.64 6.83 8.41
C LEU A 82 0.23 6.77 8.99
N LEU A 83 -0.60 7.81 8.78
CA LEU A 83 -2.00 7.85 9.22
C LEU A 83 -2.82 6.77 8.51
N GLU A 84 -2.71 6.63 7.19
CA GLU A 84 -3.41 5.58 6.45
C GLU A 84 -2.92 4.18 6.84
N LEU A 85 -1.62 4.02 7.12
CA LEU A 85 -1.08 2.78 7.68
C LEU A 85 -1.60 2.48 9.09
N LEU A 86 -1.72 3.50 9.94
CA LEU A 86 -2.28 3.38 11.28
C LEU A 86 -3.77 3.04 11.20
N GLU A 87 -4.54 3.71 10.35
CA GLU A 87 -5.95 3.43 10.14
C GLU A 87 -6.19 2.02 9.57
N ALA A 88 -5.37 1.58 8.61
CA ALA A 88 -5.45 0.23 8.08
C ALA A 88 -5.11 -0.83 9.15
N LYS A 89 -4.10 -0.57 10.00
CA LYS A 89 -3.77 -1.42 11.15
C LYS A 89 -4.92 -1.47 12.17
N LEU A 90 -5.47 -0.32 12.55
CA LEU A 90 -6.62 -0.24 13.47
C LEU A 90 -7.83 -1.03 12.93
N ARG A 91 -8.13 -0.90 11.63
CA ARG A 91 -9.21 -1.69 10.99
C ARG A 91 -8.92 -3.19 11.00
N SER A 92 -7.66 -3.60 10.79
CA SER A 92 -7.25 -5.00 10.90
C SER A 92 -7.45 -5.53 12.31
N GLU A 93 -6.94 -4.81 13.32
CA GLU A 93 -7.05 -5.20 14.73
C GLU A 93 -8.52 -5.31 15.19
N GLU A 94 -9.37 -4.41 14.72
CA GLU A 94 -10.80 -4.43 15.03
C GLU A 94 -11.53 -5.59 14.31
N THR A 95 -11.06 -5.96 13.12
CA THR A 95 -11.54 -7.16 12.42
C THR A 95 -11.14 -8.43 13.16
N ASP A 96 -9.88 -8.53 13.61
CA ASP A 96 -9.37 -9.67 14.38
C ASP A 96 -10.15 -9.84 15.70
N LYS A 97 -10.45 -8.73 16.39
CA LYS A 97 -11.27 -8.75 17.60
C LYS A 97 -12.68 -9.28 17.34
N ARG A 98 -13.33 -8.84 16.25
CA ARG A 98 -14.67 -9.30 15.87
C ARG A 98 -14.70 -10.78 15.50
N ILE A 99 -13.64 -11.28 14.87
CA ILE A 99 -13.49 -12.71 14.57
C ILE A 99 -13.37 -13.49 15.88
N LEU A 100 -12.52 -13.04 16.80
CA LEU A 100 -12.33 -13.69 18.10
C LEU A 100 -13.64 -13.74 18.92
N GLU A 101 -14.41 -12.66 18.90
CA GLU A 101 -15.74 -12.59 19.56
C GLU A 101 -16.75 -13.55 18.90
N ALA A 102 -16.75 -13.64 17.57
CA ALA A 102 -17.63 -14.56 16.84
C ALA A 102 -17.25 -16.03 17.12
N GLU A 103 -15.95 -16.36 17.14
CA GLU A 103 -15.45 -17.69 17.49
C GLU A 103 -15.81 -18.06 18.93
N ASN A 104 -15.69 -17.12 19.88
CA ASN A 104 -16.08 -17.36 21.27
C ASN A 104 -17.60 -17.60 21.40
N PHE A 105 -18.42 -16.87 20.65
CA PHE A 105 -19.87 -17.07 20.64
C PHE A 105 -20.29 -18.40 20.00
N GLU A 106 -19.62 -18.83 18.93
CA GLU A 106 -19.83 -20.16 18.35
C GLU A 106 -19.41 -21.27 19.32
N PHE A 107 -18.30 -21.08 20.03
CA PHE A 107 -17.86 -22.00 21.08
C PHE A 107 -18.88 -22.10 22.22
N GLU A 108 -19.42 -20.98 22.70
CA GLU A 108 -20.47 -20.95 23.73
C GLU A 108 -21.79 -21.59 23.27
N ARG A 109 -22.08 -21.65 21.97
CA ARG A 109 -23.25 -22.37 21.43
C ARG A 109 -23.06 -23.88 21.36
N LEU A 110 -21.82 -24.36 21.44
CA LEU A 110 -21.46 -25.78 21.37
C LEU A 110 -21.32 -26.42 22.77
N TYR A 111 -21.45 -25.62 23.84
CA TYR A 111 -21.47 -26.05 25.25
C TYR A 111 -22.80 -25.68 25.91
#